data_AF-A0A3D0C8Z9-F1
#
_entry.id   AF-A0A3D0C8Z9-F1
#
_cell.length_a   1.000
_cell.length_b   1.000
_cell.length_c   1.000
_cell.angle_alpha   90.00
_cell.angle_beta   90.00
_cell.angle_gamma   90.00
#
_symmetry.space_group_name_H-M   'P 1'
#
loop_
_entity.id
_entity.type
_entity.pdbx_description
1 polymer ?
#
loop_
_entity_poly.entity_id
_entity_poly.type
_entity_poly.pdbx_seq_one_letter_code
_entity_poly.pdbx_strand_id
1 'polypeptide(L)'
;MRNEIENMAEHFEAKKYAYRQTKDGVVLSFVLHPDDIPPDMAVSAIGSRYMVACVQINDQEEPVQAKAKNEGERALSRACLICKDSDYQNWVRLNAETWGVVQRSFGQKQLDLSDEELCARVIRSVCRIGSRSDLKTSASAQQRLNLHLEDFLKRK
;
A
#
# COMPACT_ATOMS: atom_id res chain seq x y z
N MET A 1 9.99 -17.88 12.62
CA MET A 1 8.57 -17.74 12.22
C MET A 1 8.32 -17.93 10.72
N ARG A 2 8.76 -17.04 9.81
CA ARG A 2 8.44 -17.21 8.36
C ARG A 2 8.98 -18.53 7.77
N ASN A 3 10.25 -18.86 8.03
CA ASN A 3 10.85 -20.12 7.57
C ASN A 3 10.27 -21.36 8.27
N GLU A 4 9.77 -21.22 9.50
CA GLU A 4 9.10 -22.32 10.21
C GLU A 4 7.72 -22.57 9.62
N ILE A 5 7.00 -21.51 9.24
CA ILE A 5 5.70 -21.62 8.55
C ILE A 5 5.88 -22.29 7.19
N GLU A 6 6.90 -21.91 6.41
CA GLU A 6 7.16 -22.52 5.10
C GLU A 6 7.44 -24.03 5.21
N ASN A 7 8.18 -24.47 6.23
CA ASN A 7 8.47 -25.90 6.43
C ASN A 7 7.27 -26.71 6.94
N MET A 8 6.27 -26.06 7.53
CA MET A 8 5.06 -26.70 8.09
C MET A 8 3.82 -26.48 7.23
N ALA A 9 3.92 -25.71 6.14
CA ALA A 9 2.79 -25.37 5.31
C ALA A 9 2.39 -26.55 4.41
N GLU A 10 1.13 -26.95 4.49
CA GLU A 10 0.52 -27.83 3.50
C GLU A 10 0.13 -27.00 2.28
N HIS A 11 0.44 -27.52 1.08
CA HIS A 11 0.11 -26.88 -0.19
C HIS A 11 -1.03 -27.66 -0.85
N PHE A 12 -2.06 -26.94 -1.29
CA PHE A 12 -3.16 -27.50 -2.05
C PHE A 12 -3.63 -26.49 -3.09
N GLU A 13 -4.20 -27.00 -4.19
CA GLU A 13 -4.87 -26.15 -5.17
C GLU A 13 -6.34 -25.96 -4.79
N ALA A 14 -6.84 -24.74 -4.97
CA ALA A 14 -8.24 -24.47 -4.73
C ALA A 14 -8.80 -23.40 -5.66
N LYS A 15 -10.03 -23.63 -6.12
CA LYS A 15 -10.76 -22.65 -6.91
C LYS A 15 -11.51 -21.70 -6.00
N LYS A 16 -11.32 -20.39 -6.18
CA LYS A 16 -12.15 -19.38 -5.52
C LYS A 16 -13.61 -19.59 -5.93
N TYR A 17 -14.45 -19.92 -4.94
CA TYR A 17 -15.86 -20.25 -5.15
C TYR A 17 -16.78 -19.07 -4.87
N ALA A 18 -16.60 -18.39 -3.74
CA ALA A 18 -17.44 -17.27 -3.34
C ALA A 18 -16.69 -16.19 -2.56
N TYR A 19 -17.15 -14.96 -2.68
CA TYR A 19 -16.70 -13.82 -1.89
C TYR A 19 -17.94 -13.02 -1.44
N ARG A 20 -18.21 -12.98 -0.14
CA ARG A 20 -19.40 -12.32 0.41
C ARG A 20 -19.07 -11.50 1.63
N GLN A 21 -19.72 -10.36 1.78
CA GLN A 21 -19.64 -9.54 2.98
C GLN A 21 -20.69 -9.99 3.99
N THR A 22 -20.32 -10.03 5.27
CA THR A 22 -21.19 -10.35 6.39
C THR A 22 -21.08 -9.23 7.43
N LYS A 23 -21.90 -9.27 8.49
CA LYS A 23 -21.80 -8.30 9.60
C LYS A 23 -20.46 -8.40 10.34
N ASP A 24 -19.88 -9.60 10.38
CA ASP A 24 -18.65 -9.90 11.13
C ASP A 24 -17.38 -9.83 10.27
N GLY A 25 -17.50 -9.54 8.97
CA GLY A 25 -16.35 -9.38 8.08
C GLY A 25 -16.62 -9.85 6.64
N VAL A 26 -15.63 -10.50 6.05
CA VAL A 26 -15.68 -11.02 4.68
C VAL A 26 -15.47 -12.52 4.73
N VAL A 27 -16.36 -13.26 4.05
CA VAL A 27 -16.22 -14.70 3.85
C VAL A 27 -15.71 -14.96 2.44
N LEU A 28 -14.51 -15.54 2.37
CA LEU A 28 -13.91 -16.10 1.15
C LEU A 28 -14.05 -17.62 1.21
N SER A 29 -14.71 -18.21 0.23
CA SER A 29 -14.90 -19.66 0.12
C SER A 29 -14.11 -20.21 -1.05
N PHE A 30 -13.41 -21.30 -0.84
CA PHE A 30 -12.69 -22.07 -1.85
C PHE A 30 -13.35 -23.45 -2.02
N VAL A 31 -13.22 -24.03 -3.21
CA VAL A 31 -13.51 -25.44 -3.47
C VAL A 31 -12.18 -26.14 -3.77
N LEU A 32 -11.96 -27.28 -3.13
CA LEU A 32 -10.80 -28.14 -3.34
C LEU A 32 -11.25 -29.39 -4.09
N HIS A 33 -10.38 -29.96 -4.91
CA HIS A 33 -10.57 -31.32 -5.41
C HIS A 33 -10.43 -32.30 -4.23
N PRO A 34 -11.18 -33.42 -4.19
CA PRO A 34 -11.08 -34.40 -3.10
C PRO A 34 -9.66 -34.91 -2.84
N ASP A 35 -8.86 -35.05 -3.89
CA ASP A 35 -7.46 -35.53 -3.79
C ASP A 35 -6.48 -34.47 -3.27
N ASP A 36 -6.87 -33.19 -3.29
CA ASP A 36 -6.03 -32.06 -2.85
C ASP A 36 -6.33 -31.64 -1.40
N ILE A 37 -7.25 -32.32 -0.70
CA ILE A 37 -7.60 -31.97 0.68
C ILE A 37 -6.51 -32.46 1.62
N PRO A 38 -5.81 -31.56 2.36
CA PRO A 38 -4.83 -32.00 3.33
C PRO A 38 -5.48 -32.82 4.47
N PRO A 39 -4.95 -34.01 4.82
CA PRO A 39 -5.57 -34.91 5.78
C PRO A 39 -5.82 -34.27 7.15
N ASP A 40 -4.86 -33.49 7.64
CA ASP A 40 -4.94 -32.85 8.96
C ASP A 40 -6.01 -31.74 8.98
N MET A 41 -6.19 -31.04 7.86
CA MET A 41 -7.27 -30.06 7.71
C MET A 41 -8.65 -30.72 7.70
N ALA A 42 -8.79 -31.88 7.05
CA ALA A 42 -10.06 -32.61 6.94
C ALA A 42 -10.60 -33.08 8.30
N VAL A 43 -9.72 -33.44 9.24
CA VAL A 43 -10.10 -33.92 10.58
C VAL A 43 -10.07 -32.82 11.65
N SER A 44 -9.61 -31.62 11.31
CA SER A 44 -9.54 -30.50 12.24
C SER A 44 -10.92 -30.07 12.77
N ALA A 45 -10.96 -29.57 14.00
CA ALA A 45 -12.19 -29.05 14.57
C ALA A 45 -12.66 -27.79 13.83
N ILE A 46 -13.97 -27.66 13.61
CA ILE A 46 -14.58 -26.46 13.06
C ILE A 46 -14.20 -25.25 13.94
N GLY A 47 -13.77 -24.16 13.32
CA GLY A 47 -13.32 -22.94 14.01
C GLY A 47 -11.80 -22.88 14.27
N SER A 48 -11.05 -23.91 13.90
CA SER A 48 -9.58 -23.87 13.89
C SER A 48 -9.06 -22.72 13.03
N ARG A 49 -7.97 -22.08 13.48
CA ARG A 49 -7.37 -20.91 12.80
C ARG A 49 -6.24 -21.36 11.89
N TYR A 50 -6.31 -20.96 10.63
CA TYR A 50 -5.28 -21.20 9.62
C TYR A 50 -4.65 -19.89 9.17
N MET A 51 -3.34 -19.92 8.91
CA MET A 51 -2.67 -18.87 8.17
C MET A 51 -2.63 -19.28 6.71
N VAL A 52 -3.16 -18.44 5.83
CA VAL A 52 -3.30 -18.78 4.40
C VAL A 52 -2.42 -17.87 3.57
N ALA A 53 -1.56 -18.45 2.73
CA ALA A 53 -0.85 -17.77 1.67
C ALA A 53 -1.40 -18.25 0.32
N CYS A 54 -1.95 -17.33 -0.48
CA CYS A 54 -2.49 -17.64 -1.80
C CYS A 54 -1.66 -17.01 -2.91
N VAL A 55 -1.44 -17.77 -3.97
CA VAL A 55 -0.92 -17.27 -5.25
C VAL A 55 -1.97 -17.59 -6.31
N GLN A 56 -2.31 -16.62 -7.15
CA GLN A 56 -3.19 -16.89 -8.28
C GLN A 56 -2.38 -17.64 -9.34
N ILE A 57 -2.96 -18.66 -9.96
CA ILE A 57 -2.34 -19.43 -11.05
C ILE A 57 -3.13 -19.15 -12.34
N ASN A 58 -2.45 -19.10 -13.49
CA ASN A 58 -3.07 -18.91 -14.81
C ASN A 58 -3.39 -20.27 -15.48
N ASP A 59 -3.98 -20.23 -16.68
CA ASP A 59 -4.32 -21.43 -17.45
C ASP A 59 -3.09 -22.23 -17.92
N GLN A 60 -1.88 -21.70 -17.73
CA GLN A 60 -0.60 -22.34 -18.04
C GLN A 60 0.08 -22.91 -16.79
N GLU A 61 -0.62 -22.97 -15.65
CA GLU A 61 -0.09 -23.42 -14.35
C GLU A 61 1.06 -22.54 -13.81
N GLU A 62 1.17 -21.30 -14.29
CA GLU A 62 2.18 -20.37 -13.84
C GLU A 62 1.60 -19.45 -12.75
N PRO A 63 2.40 -19.10 -11.72
CA PRO A 63 1.99 -18.14 -10.73
C PRO A 63 1.79 -16.77 -11.39
N VAL A 64 0.56 -16.28 -11.35
CA VAL A 64 0.23 -14.89 -11.65
C VAL A 64 0.77 -14.08 -10.49
N GLN A 65 1.79 -13.27 -10.79
CA GLN A 65 2.20 -12.22 -9.88
C GLN A 65 0.95 -11.37 -9.64
N ALA A 66 0.44 -11.43 -8.40
CA ALA A 66 -0.63 -10.54 -7.99
C ALA A 66 -0.22 -9.14 -8.45
N LYS A 67 -1.16 -8.30 -8.88
CA LYS A 67 -0.92 -6.86 -8.98
C LYS A 67 -0.71 -6.28 -7.57
N ALA A 68 0.21 -6.84 -6.80
CA ALA A 68 0.93 -6.15 -5.79
C ALA A 68 1.45 -4.92 -6.51
N LYS A 69 0.82 -3.78 -6.22
CA LYS A 69 1.44 -2.49 -6.49
C LYS A 69 2.88 -2.66 -6.05
N ASN A 70 3.81 -2.64 -7.01
CA ASN A 70 5.22 -2.67 -6.67
C ASN A 70 5.48 -1.48 -5.73
N GLU A 71 6.58 -1.53 -4.98
CA GLU A 71 6.85 -0.51 -3.95
C GLU A 71 6.66 0.93 -4.47
N GLY A 72 7.02 1.16 -5.73
CA GLY A 72 6.81 2.43 -6.40
C GLY A 72 5.34 2.79 -6.67
N GLU A 73 4.49 1.85 -7.08
CA GLU A 73 3.05 2.09 -7.20
C GLU A 73 2.38 2.34 -5.84
N ARG A 74 2.87 1.70 -4.76
CA ARG A 74 2.43 1.99 -3.40
C ARG A 74 2.86 3.38 -2.96
N ALA A 75 4.11 3.76 -3.23
CA ALA A 75 4.65 5.08 -2.92
C ALA A 75 3.88 6.19 -3.65
N LEU A 76 3.64 6.05 -4.96
CA LEU A 76 2.82 6.99 -5.72
C LEU A 76 1.40 7.09 -5.13
N SER A 77 0.78 5.95 -4.81
CA SER A 77 -0.58 5.94 -4.23
C SER A 77 -0.63 6.69 -2.89
N ARG A 78 0.34 6.45 -2.00
CA ARG A 78 0.46 7.17 -0.72
C ARG A 78 0.68 8.66 -0.92
N ALA A 79 1.57 9.05 -1.81
CA ALA A 79 1.82 10.44 -2.16
C ALA A 79 0.58 11.15 -2.71
N CYS A 80 -0.26 10.49 -3.52
CA CYS A 80 -1.50 11.06 -4.00
C CYS A 80 -2.58 11.15 -2.91
N LEU A 81 -2.69 10.13 -2.07
CA LEU A 81 -3.70 10.07 -1.03
C LEU A 81 -3.43 11.12 0.07
N ILE A 82 -2.19 11.24 0.52
CA ILE A 82 -1.83 12.17 1.60
C ILE A 82 -2.02 13.64 1.20
N CYS A 83 -1.87 13.99 -0.08
CA CYS A 83 -2.14 15.35 -0.58
C CYS A 83 -3.62 15.77 -0.40
N LYS A 84 -4.52 14.82 -0.11
CA LYS A 84 -5.95 15.07 0.14
C LYS A 84 -6.31 15.07 1.63
N ASP A 85 -5.36 14.73 2.50
CA ASP A 85 -5.54 14.73 3.95
C ASP A 85 -5.42 16.17 4.48
N SER A 86 -6.43 16.64 5.20
CA SER A 86 -6.49 18.03 5.68
C SER A 86 -5.39 18.36 6.70
N ASP A 87 -5.03 17.40 7.54
CA ASP A 87 -3.98 17.60 8.56
C ASP A 87 -2.63 17.75 7.88
N TYR A 88 -2.37 16.93 6.86
CA TYR A 88 -1.18 17.04 6.04
C TYR A 88 -1.12 18.35 5.26
N GLN A 89 -2.24 18.78 4.65
CA GLN A 89 -2.31 20.06 3.95
C GLN A 89 -1.99 21.25 4.88
N ASN A 90 -2.54 21.25 6.09
CA ASN A 90 -2.26 22.27 7.09
C ASN A 90 -0.79 22.23 7.53
N TRP A 91 -0.25 21.04 7.80
CA TRP A 91 1.15 20.87 8.17
C TRP A 91 2.10 21.35 7.06
N VAL A 92 1.80 21.02 5.80
CA VAL A 92 2.54 21.52 4.63
C VAL A 92 2.49 23.03 4.56
N ARG A 93 1.32 23.67 4.72
CA ARG A 93 1.21 25.14 4.69
C ARG A 93 2.07 25.82 5.76
N LEU A 94 2.11 25.26 6.96
CA LEU A 94 2.88 25.82 8.08
C LEU A 94 4.40 25.68 7.87
N ASN A 95 4.84 24.68 7.11
CA ASN A 95 6.25 24.35 6.95
C ASN A 95 6.79 24.57 5.52
N ALA A 96 5.97 25.06 4.59
CA ALA A 96 6.26 25.10 3.15
C ALA A 96 7.58 25.81 2.80
N GLU A 97 7.97 26.82 3.58
CA GLU A 97 9.22 27.58 3.40
C GLU A 97 10.47 26.71 3.57
N THR A 98 10.40 25.68 4.44
CA THR A 98 11.55 24.80 4.72
C THR A 98 11.98 23.98 3.50
N TRP A 99 11.06 23.73 2.56
CA TRP A 99 11.31 22.96 1.35
C TRP A 99 11.57 23.84 0.12
N GLY A 100 11.68 25.17 0.31
CA GLY A 100 11.98 26.13 -0.76
C GLY A 100 10.92 26.18 -1.87
N VAL A 101 9.71 25.68 -1.62
CA VAL A 101 8.62 25.64 -2.62
C VAL A 101 7.77 26.90 -2.63
N VAL A 102 7.92 27.75 -1.61
CA VAL A 102 7.26 29.05 -1.47
C VAL A 102 8.31 30.11 -1.21
N GLN A 103 8.31 31.18 -2.00
CA GLN A 103 8.98 32.43 -1.65
C GLN A 103 7.93 33.38 -1.10
N ARG A 104 7.98 33.69 0.20
CA ARG A 104 7.20 34.81 0.74
C ARG A 104 7.94 36.11 0.40
N SER A 105 7.50 36.79 -0.65
CA SER A 105 7.81 38.21 -0.82
C SER A 105 6.84 39.02 0.05
N PHE A 106 7.38 39.92 0.88
CA PHE A 106 6.56 40.82 1.71
C PHE A 106 5.53 41.56 0.84
N GLY A 107 4.25 41.39 1.16
CA GLY A 107 3.14 42.04 0.44
C GLY A 107 2.62 41.29 -0.80
N GLN A 108 3.16 40.12 -1.15
CA GLN A 108 2.65 39.34 -2.27
C GLN A 108 1.52 38.40 -1.83
N LYS A 109 0.43 38.42 -2.61
CA LYS A 109 -0.77 37.61 -2.44
C LYS A 109 -0.36 36.13 -2.29
N GLN A 110 -0.92 35.47 -1.28
CA GLN A 110 -0.81 34.03 -1.03
C GLN A 110 -0.81 33.26 -2.37
N LEU A 111 0.18 32.38 -2.57
CA LEU A 111 0.27 31.54 -3.78
C LEU A 111 -1.11 30.99 -4.11
N ASP A 112 -1.61 31.30 -5.30
CA ASP A 112 -2.94 30.91 -5.79
C ASP A 112 -2.97 29.42 -6.19
N LEU A 113 -2.42 28.58 -5.31
CA LEU A 113 -2.35 27.14 -5.47
C LEU A 113 -3.37 26.51 -4.55
N SER A 114 -4.06 25.50 -5.07
CA SER A 114 -4.83 24.60 -4.23
C SER A 114 -3.92 23.88 -3.23
N ASP A 115 -4.48 23.44 -2.12
CA ASP A 115 -3.73 22.70 -1.10
C ASP A 115 -3.15 21.40 -1.61
N GLU A 116 -3.91 20.70 -2.45
CA GLU A 116 -3.44 19.48 -3.10
C GLU A 116 -2.22 19.77 -3.99
N GLU A 117 -2.22 20.91 -4.70
CA GLU A 117 -1.12 21.28 -5.59
C GLU A 117 0.12 21.76 -4.83
N LEU A 118 -0.05 22.49 -3.73
CA LEU A 118 1.04 22.82 -2.82
C LEU A 118 1.67 21.55 -2.23
N CYS A 119 0.86 20.61 -1.76
CA CYS A 119 1.32 19.31 -1.26
C CYS A 119 2.08 18.53 -2.33
N ALA A 120 1.56 18.48 -3.57
CA ALA A 120 2.22 17.81 -4.67
C ALA A 120 3.59 18.43 -4.99
N ARG A 121 3.72 19.76 -4.91
CA ARG A 121 5.01 20.47 -5.07
C ARG A 121 5.99 20.12 -3.96
N VAL A 122 5.55 20.11 -2.70
CA VAL A 122 6.40 19.70 -1.57
C VAL A 122 6.90 18.28 -1.75
N ILE A 123 6.02 17.33 -2.07
CA ILE A 123 6.41 15.93 -2.29
C ILE A 123 7.47 15.84 -3.40
N ARG A 124 7.31 16.57 -4.50
CA ARG A 124 8.32 16.59 -5.57
C ARG A 124 9.67 17.14 -5.10
N SER A 125 9.66 18.25 -4.35
CA SER A 125 10.86 18.87 -3.79
C SER A 125 11.59 17.92 -2.84
N VAL A 126 10.88 17.39 -1.85
CA VAL A 126 11.39 16.45 -0.85
C VAL A 126 11.95 15.18 -1.50
N CYS A 127 11.18 14.59 -2.42
CA CYS A 127 11.57 13.35 -3.06
C CYS A 127 12.62 13.55 -4.17
N ARG A 128 12.92 14.80 -4.57
CA ARG A 128 13.84 15.16 -5.66
C ARG A 128 13.44 14.54 -6.99
N ILE A 129 12.18 14.74 -7.39
CA ILE A 129 11.60 14.17 -8.62
C ILE A 129 10.82 15.24 -9.40
N GLY A 130 10.79 15.11 -10.72
CA GLY A 130 10.08 16.05 -11.61
C GLY A 130 8.57 15.80 -11.62
N SER A 131 8.15 14.55 -11.46
CA SER A 131 6.75 14.14 -11.37
C SER A 131 6.54 13.14 -10.23
N ARG A 132 5.36 13.15 -9.60
CA ARG A 132 4.99 12.12 -8.61
C ARG A 132 5.03 10.71 -9.23
N SER A 133 4.80 10.58 -10.55
CA SER A 133 4.89 9.28 -11.25
C SER A 133 6.27 8.65 -11.16
N ASP A 134 7.32 9.44 -10.97
CA ASP A 134 8.72 8.96 -10.89
C ASP A 134 8.96 8.13 -9.62
N LEU A 135 8.06 8.24 -8.62
CA LEU A 135 8.05 7.34 -7.45
C LEU A 135 7.90 5.87 -7.86
N LYS A 136 7.32 5.58 -9.03
CA LYS A 136 7.16 4.20 -9.51
C LYS A 136 8.50 3.48 -9.71
N THR A 137 9.55 4.22 -10.07
CA THR A 137 10.82 3.64 -10.53
C THR A 137 12.02 4.06 -9.67
N SER A 138 11.89 5.06 -8.79
CA SER A 138 13.00 5.55 -7.97
C SER A 138 12.91 5.12 -6.51
N ALA A 139 13.66 4.07 -6.13
CA ALA A 139 13.76 3.58 -4.75
C ALA A 139 14.23 4.68 -3.78
N SER A 140 15.20 5.51 -4.19
CA SER A 140 15.68 6.62 -3.35
C SER A 140 14.59 7.68 -3.09
N ALA A 141 13.71 7.93 -4.07
CA ALA A 141 12.58 8.85 -3.90
C ALA A 141 11.50 8.23 -3.01
N GLN A 142 11.25 6.93 -3.13
CA GLN A 142 10.33 6.18 -2.25
C GLN A 142 10.80 6.24 -0.79
N GLN A 143 12.10 6.06 -0.53
CA GLN A 143 12.68 6.19 0.81
C GLN A 143 12.52 7.61 1.38
N ARG A 144 12.79 8.65 0.57
CA ARG A 144 12.59 10.05 0.99
C ARG A 144 11.12 10.35 1.31
N LEU A 145 10.19 9.80 0.53
CA LEU A 145 8.76 9.89 0.82
C LEU A 145 8.42 9.25 2.16
N ASN A 146 8.97 8.07 2.47
CA ASN A 146 8.72 7.38 3.74
C ASN A 146 9.16 8.24 4.93
N LEU A 147 10.39 8.76 4.88
CA LEU A 147 10.93 9.62 5.95
C LEU A 147 10.10 10.89 6.15
N HIS A 148 9.65 11.51 5.06
CA HIS A 148 8.79 12.70 5.12
C HIS A 148 7.43 12.42 5.77
N LEU A 149 6.81 11.28 5.42
CA LEU A 149 5.54 10.89 6.01
C LEU A 149 5.68 10.46 7.47
N GLU A 150 6.80 9.86 7.85
CA GLU A 150 7.12 9.58 9.24
C GLU A 150 7.31 10.86 10.08
N ASP A 151 7.99 11.88 9.55
CA ASP A 151 8.12 13.18 10.24
C ASP A 151 6.76 13.86 10.43
N PHE A 152 5.89 13.82 9.42
CA PHE A 152 4.51 14.29 9.55
C PHE A 152 3.76 13.53 10.66
N LEU A 153 3.79 12.18 10.65
CA LEU A 153 3.07 11.37 11.63
C LEU A 153 3.57 11.56 13.06
N LYS A 154 4.84 11.90 13.26
CA LYS A 154 5.39 12.22 14.60
C LYS A 154 4.92 13.57 15.16
N ARG A 155 4.48 14.47 14.28
CA ARG A 155 4.08 15.85 14.61
C ARG A 155 2.56 16.05 14.59
N LYS A 156 1.82 15.00 14.27
CA LYS A 156 0.35 14.91 14.37
C LYS A 156 -0.04 14.66 15.82
#